data_AF-A0A2L2NRC1-F1
#
_entry.id   AF-A0A2L2NRC1-F1
#
_cell.length_a   1.000
_cell.length_b   1.000
_cell.length_c   1.000
_cell.angle_alpha   90.00
_cell.angle_beta   90.00
_cell.angle_gamma   90.00
#
_symmetry.space_group_name_H-M   'P 1'
#
loop_
_entity.id
_entity.type
_entity.pdbx_description
1 polymer ?
#
loop_
_entity_poly.entity_id
_entity_poly.type
_entity_poly.pdbx_seq_one_letter_code
_entity_poly.pdbx_strand_id
1 'polypeptide(L)'
;MPDDYHLLKLGGLTSLITSVNVSLWGNEVSVECVYDPTEDRLPYVLVFQECHDIRWSVHDSEEVHELEADLIGFSIGAESHKKAAVITTDIFELSIIYGSFVLQKNR
;
A
#
# COMPACT_ATOMS: atom_id res chain seq x y z
N MET A 1 14.85 7.37 1.52
CA MET A 1 13.96 8.23 2.32
C MET A 1 13.67 7.52 3.64
N PRO A 2 13.31 8.20 4.73
CA PRO A 2 12.79 7.52 5.90
C PRO A 2 11.55 6.72 5.49
N ASP A 3 11.44 5.50 5.97
CA ASP A 3 10.27 4.63 5.77
C ASP A 3 9.17 5.01 6.78
N ASP A 4 7.98 5.29 6.27
CA ASP A 4 6.81 5.69 7.05
C ASP A 4 6.02 4.48 7.57
N TYR A 5 6.54 3.26 7.40
CA TYR A 5 5.92 2.02 7.88
C TYR A 5 5.49 2.07 9.35
N HIS A 6 6.23 2.80 10.20
CA HIS A 6 5.88 3.03 11.60
C HIS A 6 4.51 3.71 11.81
N LEU A 7 4.02 4.50 10.83
CA LEU A 7 2.68 5.12 10.86
C LEU A 7 1.56 4.07 10.85
N LEU A 8 1.82 2.89 10.29
CA LEU A 8 0.85 1.80 10.28
C LEU A 8 0.58 1.27 11.70
N LYS A 9 1.49 1.49 12.66
CA LYS A 9 1.38 1.01 14.05
C LYS A 9 1.04 -0.48 14.12
N LEU A 10 1.62 -1.29 13.23
CA LEU A 10 1.35 -2.72 13.14
C LEU A 10 2.32 -3.54 14.00
N GLY A 11 3.54 -3.06 14.24
CA GLY A 11 4.57 -3.77 15.01
C GLY A 11 5.84 -3.92 14.17
N GLY A 12 6.64 -4.96 14.44
CA GLY A 12 7.91 -5.23 13.74
C GLY A 12 7.89 -6.47 12.84
N LEU A 13 6.71 -7.02 12.55
CA LEU A 13 6.55 -8.19 11.67
C LEU A 13 6.24 -7.74 10.24
N THR A 14 6.33 -8.67 9.29
CA THR A 14 6.04 -8.41 7.88
C THR A 14 4.54 -8.22 7.63
N SER A 15 4.23 -7.56 6.52
CA SER A 15 2.88 -7.49 5.98
C SER A 15 2.88 -7.90 4.52
N LEU A 16 1.80 -8.52 4.08
CA LEU A 16 1.57 -8.86 2.67
C LEU A 16 0.49 -7.94 2.10
N ILE A 17 0.64 -7.55 0.84
CA ILE A 17 -0.43 -6.98 0.03
C ILE A 17 -1.12 -8.12 -0.72
N THR A 18 -2.44 -8.20 -0.56
CA THR A 18 -3.27 -9.27 -1.12
C THR A 18 -4.15 -8.80 -2.26
N SER A 19 -4.45 -7.50 -2.31
CA SER A 19 -5.24 -6.90 -3.38
C SER A 19 -5.02 -5.40 -3.46
N VAL A 20 -5.15 -4.85 -4.67
CA VAL A 20 -5.29 -3.42 -4.88
C VAL A 20 -6.50 -3.16 -5.75
N ASN A 21 -7.42 -2.37 -5.23
CA ASN A 21 -8.67 -2.03 -5.89
C ASN A 21 -8.70 -0.53 -6.20
N VAL A 22 -8.91 -0.21 -7.47
CA VAL A 22 -9.11 1.16 -7.95
C VAL A 22 -10.61 1.35 -8.22
N SER A 23 -11.24 2.24 -7.47
CA SER A 23 -12.68 2.49 -7.51
C SER A 23 -12.98 3.95 -7.89
N LEU A 24 -14.27 4.31 -7.98
CA LEU A 24 -14.73 5.69 -8.19
C LEU A 24 -14.02 6.39 -9.36
N TRP A 25 -13.86 5.70 -10.50
CA TRP A 25 -13.18 6.20 -11.69
C TRP A 25 -11.72 6.62 -11.46
N GLY A 26 -11.02 5.91 -10.57
CA GLY A 26 -9.63 6.21 -10.23
C GLY A 26 -9.47 7.25 -9.13
N ASN A 27 -10.57 7.71 -8.51
CA ASN A 27 -10.51 8.69 -7.42
C ASN A 27 -10.23 8.07 -6.06
N GLU A 28 -10.39 6.76 -5.92
CA GLU A 28 -10.08 6.04 -4.70
C GLU A 28 -9.27 4.79 -5.01
N VAL A 29 -8.25 4.55 -4.19
CA VAL A 29 -7.42 3.35 -4.24
C VAL A 29 -7.44 2.72 -2.85
N SER A 30 -7.80 1.44 -2.79
CA SER A 30 -7.73 0.65 -1.57
C SER A 30 -6.72 -0.48 -1.75
N VAL A 31 -5.82 -0.62 -0.78
CA VAL A 31 -4.79 -1.67 -0.74
C VAL A 31 -5.09 -2.55 0.45
N GLU A 32 -5.47 -3.79 0.17
CA GLU A 32 -5.79 -4.79 1.19
C GLU A 32 -4.51 -5.51 1.61
N CYS A 33 -4.28 -5.52 2.91
CA CYS A 33 -3.07 -6.04 3.50
C CYS A 33 -3.36 -7.01 4.65
N VAL A 34 -2.40 -7.88 4.92
CA VAL A 34 -2.40 -8.79 6.06
C VAL A 34 -1.11 -8.59 6.85
N TYR A 35 -1.22 -8.23 8.12
CA TYR A 35 -0.09 -8.16 9.05
C TYR A 35 0.11 -9.50 9.76
N ASP A 36 1.36 -9.88 10.01
CA ASP A 36 1.74 -11.16 10.60
C ASP A 36 1.11 -12.34 9.83
N PRO A 37 1.53 -12.55 8.56
CA PRO A 37 0.97 -13.60 7.73
C PRO A 37 1.23 -15.02 8.27
N THR A 38 2.16 -15.17 9.23
CA THR A 38 2.60 -16.44 9.79
C THR A 38 1.79 -16.92 10.97
N GLU A 39 1.25 -16.02 11.79
CA GLU A 39 0.44 -16.36 12.97
C GLU A 39 -0.98 -15.81 12.84
N ASP A 40 -1.22 -14.59 13.33
CA ASP A 40 -2.57 -14.07 13.55
C ASP A 40 -3.28 -13.59 12.27
N ARG A 41 -2.56 -13.39 11.16
CA ARG A 41 -3.07 -12.88 9.86
C ARG A 41 -4.08 -11.74 10.03
N LEU A 42 -3.64 -10.63 10.61
CA LEU A 42 -4.50 -9.50 10.95
C LEU A 42 -4.75 -8.60 9.73
N PRO A 43 -5.99 -8.53 9.19
CA PRO A 43 -6.26 -7.74 7.99
C PRO A 43 -6.34 -6.24 8.30
N TYR A 44 -5.80 -5.44 7.39
CA TYR A 44 -5.94 -3.99 7.40
C TYR A 44 -6.00 -3.45 5.96
N VAL A 45 -6.53 -2.25 5.80
CA VAL A 45 -6.69 -1.62 4.48
C VAL A 45 -6.11 -0.21 4.51
N LEU A 46 -5.30 0.09 3.50
CA LEU A 46 -4.82 1.43 3.20
C LEU A 46 -5.79 2.05 2.19
N VAL A 47 -6.44 3.15 2.54
CA VAL A 47 -7.41 3.83 1.67
C VAL A 47 -6.89 5.21 1.31
N PHE A 48 -6.68 5.44 0.01
CA PHE A 48 -6.32 6.72 -0.57
C PHE A 48 -7.53 7.28 -1.31
N GLN A 49 -7.89 8.53 -1.01
CA GLN A 49 -9.04 9.20 -1.60
C GLN A 49 -8.61 10.50 -2.27
N GLU A 50 -9.46 10.99 -3.18
CA GLU A 50 -9.16 12.15 -4.00
C GLU A 50 -7.88 11.92 -4.83
N CYS A 51 -7.73 10.71 -5.38
CA CYS A 51 -6.59 10.33 -6.20
C CYS A 51 -6.57 11.12 -7.52
N HIS A 52 -5.39 11.64 -7.86
CA HIS A 52 -5.14 12.49 -9.03
C HIS A 52 -4.20 11.84 -10.04
N ASP A 53 -3.26 11.03 -9.56
CA ASP A 53 -2.32 10.29 -10.39
C ASP A 53 -2.03 8.95 -9.72
N ILE A 54 -2.09 7.87 -10.50
CA ILE A 54 -1.83 6.50 -10.05
C ILE A 54 -0.85 5.90 -11.05
N ARG A 55 0.31 5.47 -10.56
CA ARG A 55 1.36 4.86 -11.38
C ARG A 55 1.74 3.51 -10.84
N TRP A 56 1.93 2.58 -11.77
CA TRP A 56 2.35 1.22 -11.50
C TRP A 56 3.66 0.94 -12.22
N SER A 57 4.61 0.33 -11.53
CA SER A 57 5.81 -0.23 -12.12
C SER A 57 5.95 -1.66 -11.64
N VAL A 58 5.92 -2.63 -12.56
CA VAL A 58 6.19 -4.03 -12.21
C VAL A 58 7.70 -4.25 -12.22
N HIS A 59 8.23 -4.84 -11.16
CA HIS A 59 9.66 -5.12 -11.02
C HIS A 59 10.03 -6.42 -11.73
N ASP A 60 9.24 -7.47 -11.52
CA ASP A 60 9.42 -8.78 -12.14
C ASP A 60 8.13 -9.24 -12.82
N SER A 61 8.20 -9.47 -14.14
CA SER A 61 7.08 -9.97 -14.91
C SER A 61 6.75 -11.44 -14.65
N GLU A 62 7.69 -12.22 -14.09
CA GLU A 62 7.50 -13.64 -13.78
C GLU A 62 6.67 -13.83 -12.51
N GLU A 63 6.77 -12.91 -11.54
CA GLU A 63 6.04 -12.94 -10.26
C GLU A 63 4.63 -12.35 -10.34
N VAL A 64 4.21 -11.80 -11.49
CA VAL A 64 2.86 -11.23 -11.69
C VAL A 64 1.73 -12.24 -11.44
N HIS A 65 2.04 -13.54 -11.43
CA HIS A 65 1.08 -14.61 -11.14
C HIS A 65 0.91 -14.89 -9.65
N GLU A 66 1.73 -14.32 -8.78
CA GLU A 66 1.59 -14.46 -7.34
C GLU A 66 0.38 -13.66 -6.82
N LEU A 67 -0.26 -14.20 -5.78
CA LEU A 67 -1.49 -13.64 -5.21
C LEU A 67 -1.23 -12.69 -4.05
N GLU A 68 -0.03 -12.74 -3.47
CA GLU A 68 0.38 -11.95 -2.32
C GLU A 68 1.76 -11.36 -2.62
N ALA A 69 1.99 -10.10 -2.25
CA ALA A 69 3.26 -9.39 -2.44
C ALA A 69 3.82 -8.94 -1.08
N ASP A 70 5.11 -9.13 -0.84
CA ASP A 70 5.75 -8.67 0.39
C ASP A 70 5.78 -7.13 0.44
N LEU A 71 5.28 -6.52 1.52
CA LEU A 71 5.38 -5.08 1.71
C LEU A 71 6.78 -4.72 2.23
N ILE A 72 7.65 -4.30 1.31
CA ILE A 72 9.06 -3.97 1.59
C ILE A 72 9.23 -2.53 2.08
N GLY A 73 8.43 -1.59 1.54
CA GLY A 73 8.56 -0.18 1.88
C GLY A 73 7.25 0.58 1.75
N PHE A 74 7.02 1.54 2.66
CA PHE A 74 5.84 2.39 2.63
C PHE A 74 6.22 3.84 2.93
N SER A 75 6.02 4.74 1.97
CA SER A 75 6.05 6.18 2.23
C SER A 75 4.68 6.79 1.97
N ILE A 76 4.22 7.61 2.90
CA ILE A 76 2.94 8.33 2.75
C ILE A 76 3.11 9.57 1.85
N GLY A 77 4.34 9.97 1.54
CA GLY A 77 4.65 11.21 0.84
C GLY A 77 4.63 12.42 1.77
N ALA A 78 5.48 13.41 1.49
CA ALA A 78 5.62 14.63 2.30
C ALA A 78 5.17 15.90 1.53
N GLU A 79 4.96 16.98 2.28
CA GLU A 79 4.67 18.35 1.78
C GLU A 79 3.30 18.52 1.09
N SER A 80 2.20 18.36 1.83
CA SER A 80 0.85 18.73 1.36
C SER A 80 0.51 18.16 -0.03
N HIS A 81 0.70 16.84 -0.22
CA HIS A 81 0.33 16.09 -1.44
C HIS A 81 1.20 16.37 -2.68
N LYS A 82 2.37 17.00 -2.54
CA LYS A 82 3.30 17.22 -3.66
C LYS A 82 4.23 16.03 -3.95
N LYS A 83 4.43 15.13 -2.98
CA LYS A 83 5.14 13.86 -3.17
C LYS A 83 4.14 12.72 -3.04
N ALA A 84 4.18 11.79 -4.00
CA ALA A 84 3.31 10.62 -4.01
C ALA A 84 3.53 9.77 -2.76
N ALA A 85 2.46 9.12 -2.29
CA ALA A 85 2.65 7.90 -1.51
C ALA A 85 3.28 6.86 -2.42
N VAL A 86 4.22 6.10 -1.88
CA VAL A 86 4.93 5.03 -2.58
C VAL A 86 4.82 3.78 -1.74
N ILE A 87 4.31 2.73 -2.36
CA ILE A 87 4.23 1.37 -1.81
C ILE A 87 5.17 0.52 -2.65
N THR A 88 6.19 -0.03 -2.02
CA THR A 88 7.18 -0.87 -2.66
C THR A 88 6.99 -2.31 -2.19
N THR A 89 6.87 -3.22 -3.14
CA THR A 89 6.82 -4.67 -2.92
C THR A 89 7.93 -5.37 -3.70
N ASP A 90 8.08 -6.66 -3.51
CA ASP A 90 8.88 -7.54 -4.37
C ASP A 90 8.36 -7.57 -5.82
N ILE A 91 7.04 -7.58 -6.01
CA ILE A 91 6.42 -7.72 -7.34
C ILE A 91 6.31 -6.37 -8.09
N PHE A 92 5.92 -5.30 -7.39
CA PHE A 92 5.62 -4.00 -7.97
C PHE A 92 5.86 -2.80 -7.05
N GLU A 93 5.92 -1.62 -7.66
CA GLU A 93 5.83 -0.33 -6.99
C GLU A 93 4.57 0.41 -7.43
N LEU A 94 3.81 0.88 -6.44
CA LEU A 94 2.61 1.69 -6.61
C LEU A 94 2.87 3.10 -6.07
N SER A 95 2.75 4.09 -6.95
CA SER A 95 2.84 5.51 -6.60
C SER A 95 1.49 6.21 -6.78
N ILE A 96 1.02 6.91 -5.75
CA ILE A 96 -0.29 7.57 -5.72
C ILE A 96 -0.15 9.03 -5.31
N ILE A 97 -0.68 9.96 -6.11
CA ILE A 97 -0.95 11.34 -5.69
C ILE A 97 -2.41 11.40 -5.24
N TYR A 98 -2.66 11.79 -3.99
CA TYR A 98 -3.96 11.69 -3.33
C TYR A 98 -4.18 12.89 -2.39
N GLY A 99 -5.44 13.20 -2.07
CA GLY A 99 -5.81 14.30 -1.17
C GLY A 99 -6.02 13.87 0.29
N SER A 100 -6.47 12.64 0.55
CA SER A 100 -6.56 12.12 1.92
C SER A 100 -6.27 10.62 2.04
N PHE A 101 -5.80 10.22 3.21
CA PHE A 101 -5.40 8.85 3.53
C PHE A 101 -6.03 8.37 4.82
N VAL A 102 -6.54 7.15 4.82
CA VAL A 102 -7.12 6.48 5.98
C VAL A 102 -6.54 5.07 6.11
N LEU A 103 -6.08 4.74 7.31
CA LEU A 103 -5.75 3.36 7.69
C LEU A 103 -6.96 2.74 8.39
N GLN A 104 -7.52 1.68 7.80
CA GLN A 104 -8.60 0.90 8.39
C GLN A 104 -8.03 -0.39 8.96
N LYS A 105 -8.27 -0.65 10.24
CA LYS A 105 -7.94 -1.93 10.89
C LYS A 105 -9.24 -2.58 11.30
N ASN A 106 -9.46 -3.83 10.90
CA ASN A 106 -10.57 -4.58 11.45
C ASN A 106 -10.23 -4.88 12.92
N ARG A 107 -11.08 -4.39 13.82
CA ARG A 107 -10.97 -4.63 15.26
C ARG A 107 -11.45 -6.03 15.63
#